data_AF-A0A834H840-F1
#
_entry.id   AF-A0A834H840-F1
#
_cell.length_a   1.000
_cell.length_b   1.000
_cell.length_c   1.000
_cell.angle_alpha   90.00
_cell.angle_beta   90.00
_cell.angle_gamma   90.00
#
_symmetry.space_group_name_H-M   'P 1'
#
loop_
_entity.id
_entity.type
_entity.pdbx_description
1 polymer ?
#
loop_
_entity_poly.entity_id
_entity_poly.type
_entity_poly.pdbx_seq_one_letter_code
_entity_poly.pdbx_strand_id
1 'polypeptide(L)'
;MGILYDDVVMIRQSEKEGEPSVITVNCPDKTGLGCDLCRLILFFGLSIVRVDVSTDGKWCYVVFWVIGKPNTRWGLLKNRLMGVCPSCSSASGMLFYRSELQPPKPPDVFLLKFCCRDRRGLLHDVTVVLCELELTIKRVKVSTTPDGRVMDLFFITDTREQMHTKRRQDDTHDYLQEVLGDSMISCDIEMVGPEITACSQGIPFLPPAITDDKLNSDIDERQRGSPPSSVTIDMDNSLSPSHTLVQIVCQDHKGLLYDLMRTLKDYNIQISYGRFTTKQTRKCELDLFIMQADGKKIVDPNKQDALRSRIRRDLVRPLRVSLASRGPDTELLVANPVELSGMGRPLVFHDITLALKMLNTGIFLAEIGRYMIGDREWEVYRLLLDESDGSSVPRHRIEEAVWKMLMGWE
;
A
#
# COMPACT_ATOMS: atom_id res chain seq x y z
N MET A 1 -7.47 19.89 -29.68
CA MET A 1 -7.50 18.51 -30.20
C MET A 1 -7.94 17.62 -29.05
N GLY A 2 -9.02 16.86 -29.21
CA GLY A 2 -9.49 15.96 -28.16
C GLY A 2 -8.58 14.74 -28.08
N ILE A 3 -8.05 14.45 -26.90
CA ILE A 3 -7.44 13.15 -26.59
C ILE A 3 -8.58 12.13 -26.70
N LEU A 4 -8.42 11.08 -27.51
CA LEU A 4 -9.40 10.00 -27.56
C LEU A 4 -9.38 9.27 -26.20
N TYR A 5 -10.53 8.79 -25.72
CA TYR A 5 -10.63 8.15 -24.41
C TYR A 5 -9.62 7.00 -24.22
N ASP A 6 -9.27 6.29 -25.30
CA ASP A 6 -8.30 5.19 -25.29
C ASP A 6 -6.82 5.63 -25.18
N ASP A 7 -6.53 6.90 -25.43
CA ASP A 7 -5.18 7.49 -25.39
C ASP A 7 -4.79 8.00 -24.00
N VAL A 8 -5.74 8.00 -23.05
CA VAL A 8 -5.52 8.46 -21.66
C VAL A 8 -4.49 7.58 -20.95
N VAL A 9 -4.56 6.27 -21.16
CA VAL A 9 -3.59 5.31 -20.62
C VAL A 9 -3.14 4.38 -21.73
N MET A 10 -1.85 4.41 -22.04
CA MET A 10 -1.21 3.52 -22.99
C MET A 10 -0.22 2.61 -22.29
N ILE A 11 -0.27 1.31 -22.61
CA ILE A 11 0.66 0.31 -22.06
C ILE A 11 1.38 -0.34 -23.24
N ARG A 12 2.71 -0.25 -23.24
CA ARG A 12 3.60 -0.94 -24.19
C ARG A 12 4.36 -2.00 -23.41
N GLN A 13 4.03 -3.26 -23.64
CA GLN A 13 4.67 -4.39 -22.97
C GLN A 13 6.03 -4.67 -23.60
N SER A 14 7.01 -4.99 -22.77
CA SER A 14 8.31 -5.49 -23.25
C SER A 14 8.16 -6.88 -23.87
N GLU A 15 8.89 -7.14 -24.95
CA GLU A 15 8.98 -8.46 -25.58
C GLU A 15 10.00 -9.38 -24.90
N LYS A 16 10.93 -8.82 -24.10
CA LYS A 16 12.00 -9.56 -23.44
C LYS A 16 11.82 -9.56 -21.93
N GLU A 17 12.13 -10.72 -21.33
CA GLU A 17 12.14 -10.90 -19.89
C GLU A 17 13.20 -10.02 -19.23
N GLY A 18 12.81 -9.28 -18.19
CA GLY A 18 13.69 -8.33 -17.48
C GLY A 18 13.80 -6.93 -18.10
N GLU A 19 13.33 -6.72 -19.34
CA GLU A 19 13.21 -5.37 -19.92
C GLU A 19 11.91 -4.69 -19.42
N PRO A 20 11.96 -3.38 -19.10
CA PRO A 20 10.80 -2.69 -18.53
C PRO A 20 9.70 -2.43 -19.56
N SER A 21 8.47 -2.73 -19.19
CA SER A 21 7.27 -2.27 -19.90
C SER A 21 7.01 -0.79 -19.61
N VAL A 22 6.37 -0.08 -20.54
CA VAL A 22 6.10 1.36 -20.43
C VAL A 22 4.61 1.63 -20.26
N ILE A 23 4.24 2.37 -19.23
CA ILE A 23 2.88 2.88 -18.99
C ILE A 23 2.93 4.39 -19.16
N THR A 24 2.16 4.92 -20.10
CA THR A 24 1.99 6.36 -20.32
C THR A 24 0.59 6.76 -19.89
N VAL A 25 0.50 7.81 -19.07
CA VAL A 25 -0.75 8.41 -18.61
C VAL A 25 -0.78 9.87 -19.08
N ASN A 26 -1.83 10.26 -19.79
CA ASN A 26 -2.06 11.60 -20.29
C ASN A 26 -3.50 12.01 -19.98
N CYS A 27 -3.69 12.72 -18.87
CA CYS A 27 -5.02 13.05 -18.36
C CYS A 27 -5.04 14.41 -17.65
N PRO A 28 -6.21 14.98 -17.36
CA PRO A 28 -6.28 16.16 -16.52
C PRO A 28 -5.68 15.89 -15.15
N ASP A 29 -5.04 16.92 -14.58
CA ASP A 29 -4.37 16.80 -13.30
C ASP A 29 -5.38 16.86 -12.14
N LYS A 30 -5.05 16.16 -11.05
CA LYS A 30 -5.74 16.28 -9.77
C LYS A 30 -4.73 16.09 -8.64
N THR A 31 -4.99 16.75 -7.51
CA THR A 31 -4.21 16.53 -6.29
C THR A 31 -4.20 15.05 -5.93
N GLY A 32 -3.00 14.48 -5.74
CA GLY A 32 -2.83 13.09 -5.35
C GLY A 32 -2.87 12.07 -6.49
N LEU A 33 -3.04 12.46 -7.76
CA LEU A 33 -3.05 11.53 -8.90
C LEU A 33 -1.82 10.62 -8.92
N GLY A 34 -0.62 11.18 -8.73
CA GLY A 34 0.62 10.40 -8.68
C GLY A 34 0.63 9.33 -7.59
N CYS A 35 0.01 9.61 -6.43
CA CYS A 35 -0.16 8.64 -5.35
C CYS A 35 -1.09 7.51 -5.76
N ASP A 36 -2.25 7.83 -6.32
CA ASP A 36 -3.25 6.86 -6.77
C ASP A 36 -2.67 5.92 -7.85
N LEU A 37 -1.95 6.50 -8.83
CA LEU A 37 -1.29 5.74 -9.90
C LEU A 37 -0.20 4.80 -9.34
N CYS A 38 0.69 5.30 -8.47
CA CYS A 38 1.72 4.48 -7.84
C CYS A 38 1.13 3.36 -6.99
N ARG A 39 0.02 3.63 -6.28
CA ARG A 39 -0.69 2.65 -5.47
C ARG A 39 -1.24 1.51 -6.33
N LEU A 40 -1.86 1.83 -7.47
CA LEU A 40 -2.38 0.83 -8.40
C LEU A 40 -1.26 -0.02 -9.00
N ILE A 41 -0.17 0.60 -9.47
CA ILE A 41 0.98 -0.13 -10.02
C ILE A 41 1.54 -1.10 -8.96
N LEU A 42 1.67 -0.65 -7.71
CA LEU A 42 2.10 -1.48 -6.60
C LEU A 42 1.12 -2.62 -6.28
N PHE A 43 -0.19 -2.34 -6.31
CA PHE A 43 -1.24 -3.35 -6.07
C PHE A 43 -1.22 -4.46 -7.12
N PHE A 44 -0.88 -4.16 -8.37
CA PHE A 44 -0.67 -5.17 -9.42
C PHE A 44 0.69 -5.89 -9.32
N GLY A 45 1.46 -5.62 -8.27
CA GLY A 45 2.75 -6.27 -8.00
C GLY A 45 3.86 -5.85 -8.97
N LEU A 46 3.74 -4.67 -9.58
CA LEU A 46 4.73 -4.13 -10.50
C LEU A 46 5.75 -3.26 -9.75
N SER A 47 7.02 -3.37 -10.14
CA SER A 47 8.11 -2.54 -9.63
C SER A 47 8.40 -1.40 -10.60
N ILE A 48 8.39 -0.17 -10.12
CA ILE A 48 8.70 1.01 -10.94
C ILE A 48 10.22 1.22 -10.94
N VAL A 49 10.83 1.26 -12.13
CA VAL A 49 12.28 1.46 -12.29
C VAL A 49 12.66 2.86 -12.77
N ARG A 50 11.74 3.53 -13.47
CA ARG A 50 11.90 4.92 -13.89
C ARG A 50 10.54 5.59 -13.97
N VAL A 51 10.51 6.88 -13.66
CA VAL A 51 9.36 7.75 -13.90
C VAL A 51 9.85 9.07 -14.48
N ASP A 52 9.15 9.57 -15.49
CA ASP A 52 9.22 10.97 -15.88
C ASP A 52 7.78 11.53 -15.76
N VAL A 53 7.60 12.64 -15.05
CA VAL A 53 6.32 13.33 -14.88
C VAL A 53 6.45 14.81 -15.19
N SER A 54 5.45 15.36 -15.88
CA SER A 54 5.29 16.78 -16.12
C SER A 54 3.82 17.16 -16.03
N THR A 55 3.50 18.27 -15.39
CA THR A 55 2.13 18.82 -15.33
C THR A 55 2.18 20.34 -15.42
N ASP A 56 1.14 20.92 -16.02
CA ASP A 56 0.89 22.37 -16.01
C ASP A 56 -0.15 22.76 -14.92
N GLY A 57 -0.53 21.82 -14.06
CA GLY A 57 -1.56 21.95 -13.04
C GLY A 57 -2.99 21.76 -13.56
N LYS A 58 -3.18 21.57 -14.86
CA LYS A 58 -4.47 21.24 -15.49
C LYS A 58 -4.42 19.91 -16.21
N TRP A 59 -3.30 19.59 -16.83
CA TRP A 59 -3.00 18.36 -17.54
C TRP A 59 -1.67 17.82 -17.06
N CYS A 60 -1.64 16.51 -16.87
CA CYS A 60 -0.43 15.80 -16.51
C CYS A 60 -0.06 14.79 -17.60
N TYR A 61 1.24 14.61 -17.78
CA TYR A 61 1.84 13.59 -18.60
C TYR A 61 2.83 12.81 -17.74
N VAL A 62 2.55 11.52 -17.54
CA VAL A 62 3.34 10.63 -16.69
C VAL A 62 3.76 9.42 -17.49
N VAL A 63 5.04 9.07 -17.43
CA VAL A 63 5.57 7.85 -18.05
C VAL A 63 6.25 7.02 -16.97
N PHE A 64 5.75 5.81 -16.75
CA PHE A 64 6.33 4.81 -15.88
C PHE A 64 7.02 3.73 -16.71
N TRP A 65 8.23 3.36 -16.30
CA TRP A 65 8.87 2.13 -16.71
C TRP A 65 8.74 1.14 -15.57
N VAL A 66 8.14 -0.01 -15.84
CA VAL A 66 7.76 -0.98 -14.82
C VAL A 66 8.23 -2.38 -15.19
N ILE A 67 8.67 -3.13 -14.19
CA ILE A 67 8.96 -4.56 -14.30
C ILE A 67 7.81 -5.31 -13.64
N GLY A 68 7.22 -6.23 -14.39
CA GLY A 68 6.09 -7.03 -13.92
C GLY A 68 6.39 -8.51 -13.79
N LYS A 69 5.38 -9.27 -13.36
CA LYS A 69 5.40 -10.73 -13.33
C LYS A 69 4.88 -11.27 -14.68
N PRO A 70 5.24 -12.50 -15.08
CA PRO A 70 4.74 -13.10 -16.32
C PRO A 70 3.20 -13.08 -16.44
N ASN A 71 2.50 -13.25 -15.31
CA ASN A 71 1.04 -13.31 -15.26
C ASN A 71 0.36 -11.95 -14.97
N THR A 72 1.04 -10.82 -15.21
CA THR A 72 0.44 -9.50 -14.99
C THR A 72 -0.77 -9.30 -15.90
N ARG A 73 -1.92 -8.98 -15.30
CA ARG A 73 -3.19 -8.70 -15.99
C ARG A 73 -3.22 -7.27 -16.55
N TRP A 74 -2.44 -7.01 -17.60
CA TRP A 74 -2.27 -5.66 -18.18
C TRP A 74 -3.57 -4.97 -18.60
N GLY A 75 -4.54 -5.71 -19.16
CA GLY A 75 -5.84 -5.14 -19.54
C GLY A 75 -6.64 -4.62 -18.35
N LEU A 76 -6.64 -5.37 -17.23
CA LEU A 76 -7.29 -4.94 -16.00
C LEU A 76 -6.56 -3.75 -15.37
N LEU A 77 -5.23 -3.76 -15.36
CA LEU A 77 -4.43 -2.63 -14.90
C LEU A 77 -4.75 -1.36 -15.70
N LYS A 78 -4.82 -1.44 -17.03
CA LYS A 78 -5.21 -0.31 -17.89
C LYS A 78 -6.56 0.27 -17.46
N ASN A 79 -7.56 -0.58 -17.28
CA ASN A 79 -8.90 -0.16 -16.85
C ASN A 79 -8.88 0.53 -15.47
N ARG A 80 -8.09 0.03 -14.51
CA ARG A 80 -7.96 0.65 -13.19
C ARG A 80 -7.23 1.98 -13.22
N LEU A 81 -6.15 2.09 -13.99
CA LEU A 81 -5.43 3.35 -14.19
C LEU A 81 -6.33 4.39 -14.85
N MET A 82 -7.12 4.00 -15.85
CA MET A 82 -8.13 4.88 -16.45
C MET A 82 -9.18 5.33 -15.43
N GLY A 83 -9.63 4.43 -14.55
CA GLY A 83 -10.65 4.73 -13.54
C GLY A 83 -10.23 5.77 -12.50
N VAL A 84 -8.93 5.94 -12.24
CA VAL A 84 -8.44 6.98 -11.31
C VAL A 84 -8.12 8.30 -12.00
N CYS A 85 -7.99 8.31 -13.33
CA CYS A 85 -7.74 9.50 -14.13
C CYS A 85 -9.00 10.40 -14.17
N PRO A 86 -8.88 11.71 -13.94
CA PRO A 86 -9.99 12.64 -14.12
C PRO A 86 -10.54 12.61 -15.55
N SER A 87 -11.84 12.87 -15.68
CA SER A 87 -12.48 12.96 -16.99
C SER A 87 -12.06 14.24 -17.72
N CYS A 88 -11.87 14.19 -19.05
CA CYS A 88 -11.54 15.37 -19.86
C CYS A 88 -12.60 16.49 -19.75
N SER A 89 -13.86 16.16 -19.46
CA SER A 89 -14.93 17.13 -19.20
C SER A 89 -14.65 18.01 -17.98
N SER A 90 -13.89 17.51 -17.01
CA SER A 90 -13.46 18.25 -15.81
C SER A 90 -12.43 19.35 -16.13
N ALA A 91 -11.75 19.29 -17.30
CA ALA A 91 -10.79 20.30 -17.72
C ALA A 91 -11.44 21.53 -18.40
N SER A 92 -12.73 21.44 -18.75
CA SER A 92 -13.47 22.49 -19.46
C SER A 92 -14.06 23.54 -18.49
N GLY A 93 -13.21 24.27 -17.77
CA GLY A 93 -13.46 25.64 -17.31
C GLY A 93 -14.66 25.97 -16.39
N MET A 94 -15.55 25.03 -16.05
CA MET A 94 -16.66 25.27 -15.13
C MET A 94 -16.33 24.76 -13.73
N LEU A 95 -15.94 25.71 -12.88
CA LEU A 95 -15.80 25.65 -11.41
C LEU A 95 -14.67 24.75 -10.86
N PHE A 96 -13.54 25.41 -10.60
CA PHE A 96 -12.45 24.98 -9.70
C PHE A 96 -12.86 24.90 -8.20
N TYR A 97 -14.16 24.82 -7.90
CA TYR A 97 -14.63 24.59 -6.55
C TYR A 97 -15.91 23.75 -6.59
N ARG A 98 -15.89 22.68 -5.79
CA ARG A 98 -17.03 21.89 -5.30
C ARG A 98 -17.41 20.66 -6.14
N SER A 99 -16.84 19.52 -5.76
CA SER A 99 -17.64 18.30 -5.54
C SER A 99 -17.02 17.35 -4.50
N GLU A 100 -16.52 17.83 -3.36
CA GLU A 100 -16.16 16.96 -2.22
C GLU A 100 -16.50 17.66 -0.87
N LEU A 101 -17.78 17.92 -0.62
CA LEU A 101 -18.28 18.22 0.73
C LEU A 101 -19.26 17.16 1.25
N GLN A 102 -19.42 16.06 0.51
CA GLN A 102 -19.98 14.85 1.08
C GLN A 102 -18.81 13.95 1.45
N PRO A 103 -18.70 13.50 2.71
CA PRO A 103 -17.78 12.42 3.02
C PRO A 103 -18.11 11.26 2.06
N PRO A 104 -17.10 10.62 1.45
CA PRO A 104 -17.34 9.49 0.56
C PRO A 104 -18.23 8.48 1.29
N LYS A 105 -19.28 7.99 0.60
CA LYS A 105 -20.13 6.95 1.16
C LYS A 105 -19.20 5.82 1.62
N PRO A 106 -19.29 5.36 2.89
CA PRO A 106 -18.44 4.28 3.34
C PRO A 106 -18.71 3.05 2.44
N PRO A 107 -17.66 2.34 2.01
CA PRO A 107 -17.82 1.20 1.12
C PRO A 107 -18.67 0.13 1.80
N ASP A 108 -19.50 -0.55 1.02
CA ASP A 108 -20.27 -1.68 1.52
C ASP A 108 -19.31 -2.79 1.96
N VAL A 109 -19.50 -3.30 3.17
CA VAL A 109 -18.67 -4.34 3.78
C VAL A 109 -19.40 -5.67 3.64
N PHE A 110 -18.66 -6.73 3.36
CA PHE A 110 -19.20 -8.07 3.23
C PHE A 110 -18.44 -9.00 4.18
N LEU A 111 -19.14 -9.91 4.83
CA LEU A 111 -18.56 -10.97 5.62
C LEU A 111 -18.54 -12.25 4.77
N LEU A 112 -17.34 -12.64 4.40
CA LEU A 112 -17.02 -13.93 3.82
C LEU A 112 -16.73 -14.92 4.98
N LYS A 113 -17.64 -15.86 5.18
CA LYS A 113 -17.51 -16.99 6.12
C LYS A 113 -16.91 -18.15 5.38
N PHE A 114 -15.77 -18.63 5.84
CA PHE A 114 -14.97 -19.62 5.14
C PHE A 114 -14.69 -20.80 6.06
N CYS A 115 -15.08 -22.01 5.63
CA CYS A 115 -14.77 -23.25 6.32
C CYS A 115 -13.93 -24.16 5.44
N CYS A 116 -12.79 -24.62 5.97
CA CYS A 116 -11.85 -25.47 5.24
C CYS A 116 -11.11 -26.39 6.20
N ARG A 117 -10.52 -27.48 5.69
CA ARG A 117 -9.56 -28.28 6.46
C ARG A 117 -8.26 -27.51 6.62
N ASP A 118 -7.74 -27.45 7.85
CA ASP A 118 -6.54 -26.66 8.13
C ASP A 118 -5.32 -27.24 7.41
N ARG A 119 -4.48 -26.35 6.90
CA ARG A 119 -3.16 -26.66 6.37
C ARG A 119 -2.26 -25.45 6.44
N ARG A 120 -0.96 -25.70 6.60
CA ARG A 120 0.04 -24.62 6.61
C ARG A 120 -0.04 -23.79 5.32
N GLY A 121 -0.07 -22.47 5.50
CA GLY A 121 -0.18 -21.51 4.40
C GLY A 121 -1.60 -21.31 3.83
N LEU A 122 -2.64 -21.94 4.40
CA LEU A 122 -4.03 -21.78 3.95
C LEU A 122 -4.45 -20.31 3.89
N LEU A 123 -4.18 -19.55 4.95
CA LEU A 123 -4.54 -18.13 5.02
C LEU A 123 -3.88 -17.29 3.91
N HIS A 124 -2.63 -17.63 3.55
CA HIS A 124 -1.95 -16.98 2.44
C HIS A 124 -2.63 -17.31 1.11
N ASP A 125 -2.95 -18.58 0.86
CA ASP A 125 -3.60 -19.01 -0.39
C ASP A 125 -4.97 -18.35 -0.57
N VAL A 126 -5.77 -18.24 0.49
CA VAL A 126 -7.03 -17.47 0.49
C VAL A 126 -6.75 -15.98 0.23
N THR A 127 -5.74 -15.41 0.87
CA THR A 127 -5.37 -14.00 0.68
C THR A 127 -4.95 -13.71 -0.76
N VAL A 128 -4.27 -14.64 -1.44
CA VAL A 128 -3.93 -14.53 -2.86
C VAL A 128 -5.19 -14.43 -3.71
N VAL A 129 -6.14 -15.35 -3.53
CA VAL A 129 -7.42 -15.32 -4.27
C VAL A 129 -8.17 -14.01 -4.05
N LEU A 130 -8.28 -13.55 -2.81
CA LEU A 130 -8.95 -12.28 -2.50
C LEU A 130 -8.25 -11.09 -3.16
N CYS A 131 -6.91 -11.05 -3.15
CA CYS A 131 -6.13 -10.01 -3.84
C CYS A 131 -6.31 -10.06 -5.36
N GLU A 132 -6.31 -11.25 -5.96
CA GLU A 132 -6.52 -11.44 -7.39
C GLU A 132 -7.93 -11.03 -7.81
N LEU A 133 -8.93 -11.26 -6.97
CA LEU A 133 -10.28 -10.77 -7.19
C LEU A 133 -10.41 -9.28 -6.91
N GLU A 134 -9.39 -8.58 -6.40
CA GLU A 134 -9.46 -7.17 -6.00
C GLU A 134 -10.42 -6.92 -4.81
N LEU A 135 -10.55 -7.91 -3.93
CA LEU A 135 -11.25 -7.84 -2.66
C LEU A 135 -10.26 -7.41 -1.56
N THR A 136 -10.57 -6.32 -0.86
CA THR A 136 -9.72 -5.80 0.21
C THR A 136 -10.20 -6.32 1.56
N ILE A 137 -9.32 -6.94 2.32
CA ILE A 137 -9.61 -7.41 3.68
C ILE A 137 -9.52 -6.22 4.63
N LYS A 138 -10.62 -5.89 5.30
CA LYS A 138 -10.70 -4.84 6.33
C LYS A 138 -10.46 -5.38 7.73
N ARG A 139 -10.94 -6.60 7.97
CA ARG A 139 -10.76 -7.34 9.21
C ARG A 139 -10.77 -8.82 8.88
N VAL A 140 -9.93 -9.58 9.56
CA VAL A 140 -10.00 -11.04 9.55
C VAL A 140 -10.15 -11.50 10.99
N LYS A 141 -10.80 -12.64 11.17
CA LYS A 141 -10.70 -13.45 12.39
C LYS A 141 -10.47 -14.88 11.93
N VAL A 142 -9.33 -15.42 12.32
CA VAL A 142 -8.93 -16.79 12.01
C VAL A 142 -9.13 -17.63 13.25
N SER A 143 -9.69 -18.83 13.11
CA SER A 143 -9.82 -19.76 14.23
C SER A 143 -9.78 -21.21 13.76
N THR A 144 -8.91 -22.01 14.37
CA THR A 144 -8.83 -23.45 14.15
C THR A 144 -9.60 -24.19 15.25
N THR A 145 -10.52 -25.05 14.85
CA THR A 145 -11.29 -25.90 15.76
C THR A 145 -10.51 -27.16 16.13
N PRO A 146 -10.76 -27.79 17.30
CA PRO A 146 -10.00 -28.96 17.78
C PRO A 146 -10.04 -30.19 16.87
N ASP A 147 -10.99 -30.25 15.93
CA ASP A 147 -11.15 -31.30 14.92
C ASP A 147 -10.32 -31.04 13.64
N GLY A 148 -9.46 -30.01 13.65
CA GLY A 148 -8.57 -29.68 12.53
C GLY A 148 -9.25 -28.93 11.38
N ARG A 149 -10.44 -28.36 11.61
CA ARG A 149 -11.09 -27.44 10.65
C ARG A 149 -10.76 -26.00 11.01
N VAL A 150 -10.85 -25.13 10.02
CA VAL A 150 -10.71 -23.69 10.17
C VAL A 150 -12.05 -23.05 9.91
N MET A 151 -12.43 -22.09 10.75
CA MET A 151 -13.57 -21.20 10.57
C MET A 151 -13.07 -19.77 10.54
N ASP A 152 -12.89 -19.25 9.33
CA ASP A 152 -12.38 -17.90 9.11
C ASP A 152 -13.50 -16.95 8.71
N LEU A 153 -13.41 -15.75 9.26
CA LEU A 153 -14.34 -14.66 9.02
C LEU A 153 -13.57 -13.50 8.41
N PHE A 154 -13.75 -13.27 7.11
CA PHE A 154 -13.13 -12.15 6.40
C PHE A 154 -14.16 -11.06 6.18
N PHE A 155 -13.92 -9.89 6.74
CA PHE A 155 -14.66 -8.69 6.42
C PHE A 155 -13.96 -8.00 5.25
N ILE A 156 -14.60 -8.02 4.10
CA ILE A 156 -14.03 -7.59 2.82
C ILE A 156 -14.82 -6.44 2.21
N THR A 157 -14.15 -5.62 1.40
CA THR A 157 -14.77 -4.63 0.51
C THR A 157 -14.35 -4.92 -0.92
N ASP A 158 -15.26 -4.78 -1.87
CA ASP A 158 -14.98 -5.01 -3.28
C ASP A 158 -14.62 -3.70 -3.99
N THR A 159 -13.40 -3.62 -4.50
CA THR A 159 -12.95 -2.45 -5.28
C THR A 159 -13.71 -2.29 -6.59
N ARG A 160 -14.40 -3.34 -7.06
CA ARG A 160 -15.29 -3.28 -8.23
C ARG A 160 -16.70 -2.81 -7.88
N GLU A 161 -17.02 -2.69 -6.59
CA GLU A 161 -18.36 -2.38 -6.08
C GLU A 161 -19.46 -3.33 -6.61
N GLN A 162 -19.11 -4.58 -6.93
CA GLN A 162 -20.01 -5.55 -7.56
C GLN A 162 -20.40 -6.70 -6.63
N MET A 163 -19.88 -6.75 -5.40
CA MET A 163 -20.10 -7.84 -4.45
C MET A 163 -21.55 -8.03 -4.01
N HIS A 164 -22.39 -7.01 -4.20
CA HIS A 164 -23.83 -7.10 -4.01
C HIS A 164 -24.53 -7.98 -5.08
N THR A 165 -23.85 -8.28 -6.19
CA THR A 165 -24.39 -9.12 -7.27
C THR A 165 -24.08 -10.60 -7.01
N LYS A 166 -25.04 -11.47 -7.29
CA LYS A 166 -24.87 -12.91 -7.13
C LYS A 166 -23.73 -13.46 -8.00
N ARG A 167 -23.62 -12.99 -9.25
CA ARG A 167 -22.52 -13.37 -10.16
C ARG A 167 -21.15 -13.14 -9.53
N ARG A 168 -20.93 -11.98 -8.90
CA ARG A 168 -19.64 -11.67 -8.26
C ARG A 168 -19.33 -12.57 -7.06
N GLN A 169 -20.37 -12.96 -6.32
CA GLN A 169 -20.26 -13.89 -5.20
C GLN A 169 -19.97 -15.30 -5.69
N ASP A 170 -20.69 -15.77 -6.72
CA ASP A 170 -20.49 -17.07 -7.37
C ASP A 170 -19.07 -17.15 -7.97
N ASP A 171 -18.63 -16.12 -8.70
CA ASP A 171 -17.26 -16.03 -9.21
C ASP A 171 -16.24 -16.12 -8.05
N THR A 172 -16.49 -15.45 -6.93
CA THR A 172 -15.57 -15.50 -5.77
C THR A 172 -15.50 -16.91 -5.17
N HIS A 173 -16.65 -17.57 -5.06
CA HIS A 173 -16.75 -18.94 -4.58
C HIS A 173 -15.99 -19.91 -5.51
N ASP A 174 -16.17 -19.79 -6.82
CA ASP A 174 -15.56 -20.69 -7.81
C ASP A 174 -14.03 -20.57 -7.82
N TYR A 175 -13.48 -19.35 -7.72
CA TYR A 175 -12.02 -19.16 -7.61
C TYR A 175 -11.44 -19.72 -6.30
N LEU A 176 -12.15 -19.58 -5.17
CA LEU A 176 -11.74 -20.18 -3.92
C LEU A 176 -11.77 -21.72 -4.02
N GLN A 177 -12.81 -22.28 -4.63
CA GLN A 177 -12.95 -23.71 -4.84
C GLN A 177 -11.85 -24.25 -5.76
N GLU A 178 -11.47 -23.51 -6.82
CA GLU A 178 -10.38 -23.89 -7.73
C GLU A 178 -9.03 -24.00 -7.01
N VAL A 179 -8.71 -23.04 -6.12
CA VAL A 179 -7.43 -23.02 -5.40
C VAL A 179 -7.38 -24.00 -4.23
N LEU A 180 -8.51 -24.25 -3.58
CA LEU A 180 -8.57 -25.04 -2.34
C LEU A 180 -9.02 -26.49 -2.56
N GLY A 181 -9.71 -26.76 -3.68
CA GLY A 181 -10.21 -28.07 -4.05
C GLY A 181 -11.11 -28.70 -2.97
N ASP A 182 -10.96 -30.00 -2.76
CA ASP A 182 -11.76 -30.79 -1.82
C ASP A 182 -11.54 -30.43 -0.34
N SER A 183 -10.60 -29.52 -0.04
CA SER A 183 -10.37 -29.05 1.34
C SER A 183 -11.44 -28.05 1.79
N MET A 184 -12.07 -27.34 0.84
CA MET A 184 -13.10 -26.35 1.11
C MET A 184 -14.42 -27.03 1.47
N ILE A 185 -14.99 -26.63 2.61
CA ILE A 185 -16.23 -27.20 3.16
C ILE A 185 -17.41 -26.27 2.89
N SER A 186 -17.25 -24.97 3.14
CA SER A 186 -18.28 -23.97 2.85
C SER A 186 -17.68 -22.58 2.65
N CYS A 187 -18.37 -21.77 1.87
CA CYS A 187 -18.03 -20.36 1.62
C CYS A 187 -19.34 -19.57 1.46
N ASP A 188 -19.65 -18.74 2.44
CA ASP A 188 -20.86 -17.90 2.43
C ASP A 188 -20.48 -16.42 2.46
N ILE A 189 -21.21 -15.59 1.73
CA ILE A 189 -20.94 -14.15 1.65
C ILE A 189 -22.23 -13.42 2.00
N GLU A 190 -22.16 -12.61 3.06
CA GLU A 190 -23.28 -11.78 3.50
C GLU A 190 -22.87 -10.31 3.56
N MET A 191 -23.79 -9.40 3.22
CA MET A 191 -23.56 -7.97 3.41
C MET A 191 -23.63 -7.63 4.89
N VAL A 192 -22.66 -6.85 5.37
CA VAL A 192 -22.64 -6.35 6.74
C VAL A 192 -22.50 -4.83 6.74
N GLY A 193 -23.08 -4.16 7.73
CA GLY A 193 -23.05 -2.70 7.82
C GLY A 193 -21.63 -2.12 7.92
N PRO A 194 -21.44 -0.84 7.56
CA PRO A 194 -20.15 -0.16 7.56
C PRO A 194 -19.56 0.03 8.97
N GLU A 195 -20.35 -0.21 10.03
CA GLU A 195 -19.98 -0.17 11.46
C GLU A 195 -18.65 -0.88 11.75
N ILE A 196 -18.34 -1.95 11.00
CA ILE A 196 -17.13 -2.77 11.19
C ILE A 196 -15.86 -2.08 10.70
N THR A 197 -15.99 -1.11 9.80
CA THR A 197 -14.86 -0.30 9.29
C THR A 197 -14.58 0.94 10.14
N ALA A 198 -15.37 1.19 11.19
CA ALA A 198 -15.21 2.38 12.02
C ALA A 198 -13.84 2.39 12.72
N CYS A 199 -13.13 3.52 12.60
CA CYS A 199 -11.89 3.75 13.34
C CYS A 199 -12.19 3.74 14.85
N SER A 200 -11.49 2.88 15.59
CA SER A 200 -11.62 2.85 17.05
C SER A 200 -10.78 3.97 17.67
N GLN A 201 -11.38 4.76 18.57
CA GLN A 201 -10.63 5.71 19.39
C GLN A 201 -9.87 4.95 20.48
N GLY A 202 -8.55 5.02 20.44
CA GLY A 202 -7.69 4.33 21.40
C GLY A 202 -7.58 2.84 21.14
N ILE A 203 -6.45 2.28 21.57
CA ILE A 203 -6.08 0.88 21.36
C ILE A 203 -6.03 0.22 22.74
N PRO A 204 -6.54 -1.01 22.94
CA PRO A 204 -6.15 -1.79 24.09
C PRO A 204 -4.67 -2.19 23.89
N PHE A 205 -3.76 -1.33 24.38
CA PHE A 205 -2.31 -1.52 24.51
C PHE A 205 -1.55 -1.90 23.22
N LEU A 206 -1.02 -0.91 22.47
CA LEU A 206 0.10 -1.17 21.56
C LEU A 206 1.43 -1.17 22.34
N PRO A 207 2.41 -2.02 21.96
CA PRO A 207 3.76 -1.93 22.48
C PRO A 207 4.39 -0.56 22.20
N PRO A 208 5.28 -0.05 23.08
CA PRO A 208 5.98 1.23 22.89
C PRO A 208 6.82 1.36 21.61
N ALA A 209 7.02 0.25 20.89
CA ALA A 209 7.71 0.22 19.60
C ALA A 209 6.87 0.80 18.44
N ILE A 210 5.55 0.95 18.64
CA ILE A 210 4.61 1.45 17.63
C ILE A 210 4.08 2.84 18.00
N THR A 211 4.23 3.30 19.25
CA THR A 211 3.83 4.65 19.68
C THR A 211 4.88 5.70 19.30
N ASP A 212 4.42 6.92 19.03
CA ASP A 212 5.27 8.05 18.60
C ASP A 212 6.21 8.59 19.70
N ASP A 213 6.12 8.11 20.94
CA ASP A 213 6.92 8.62 22.06
C ASP A 213 8.43 8.35 21.95
N LYS A 214 8.85 7.45 21.04
CA LYS A 214 10.28 7.27 20.66
C LYS A 214 10.72 8.12 19.46
N LEU A 215 9.83 8.94 18.90
CA LEU A 215 10.08 9.67 17.65
C LEU A 215 10.81 11.01 17.84
N ASN A 216 10.97 11.49 19.09
CA ASN A 216 11.77 12.68 19.40
C ASN A 216 13.22 12.37 19.82
N SER A 217 13.59 11.10 19.95
CA SER A 217 14.97 10.71 20.24
C SER A 217 15.70 10.30 18.96
N ASP A 218 15.94 11.28 18.10
CA ASP A 218 16.87 11.21 16.95
C ASP A 218 18.33 11.07 17.42
N ILE A 219 18.69 10.11 18.30
CA ILE A 219 20.09 9.88 18.71
C ILE A 219 20.51 8.41 18.88
N ASP A 220 19.63 7.42 19.05
CA ASP A 220 20.09 6.05 19.35
C ASP A 220 19.99 5.05 18.19
N GLU A 221 20.56 5.41 17.04
CA GLU A 221 20.86 4.49 15.93
C GLU A 221 22.07 3.55 16.22
N ARG A 222 22.61 3.52 17.44
CA ARG A 222 23.83 2.76 17.77
C ARG A 222 23.61 1.31 18.22
N GLN A 223 22.37 0.82 18.34
CA GLN A 223 22.12 -0.51 18.94
C GLN A 223 21.43 -1.57 18.06
N ARG A 224 21.15 -1.31 16.78
CA ARG A 224 20.73 -2.37 15.85
C ARG A 224 21.67 -2.40 14.66
N GLY A 225 22.42 -3.49 14.49
CA GLY A 225 23.50 -3.66 13.49
C GLY A 225 23.07 -3.69 12.01
N SER A 226 22.10 -2.87 11.61
CA SER A 226 21.82 -2.56 10.20
C SER A 226 22.63 -1.31 9.83
N PRO A 227 23.26 -1.25 8.64
CA PRO A 227 23.80 0.01 8.16
C PRO A 227 22.67 1.05 8.09
N PRO A 228 22.94 2.33 8.44
CA PRO A 228 21.95 3.39 8.31
C PRO A 228 21.55 3.47 6.83
N SER A 229 20.26 3.31 6.54
CA SER A 229 19.74 3.61 5.21
C SER A 229 19.94 5.10 4.98
N SER A 230 21.00 5.47 4.26
CA SER A 230 21.40 6.87 4.10
C SER A 230 20.44 7.59 3.16
N VAL A 231 19.30 8.04 3.68
CA VAL A 231 18.34 8.87 2.96
C VAL A 231 18.84 10.31 2.95
N THR A 232 19.37 10.73 1.80
CA THR A 232 19.82 12.11 1.55
C THR A 232 18.70 12.88 0.87
N ILE A 233 18.35 14.03 1.41
CA ILE A 233 17.30 14.90 0.86
C ILE A 233 17.84 16.32 0.84
N ASP A 234 18.11 16.83 -0.35
CA ASP A 234 18.50 18.21 -0.57
C ASP A 234 17.33 19.03 -1.11
N MET A 235 17.29 20.32 -0.78
CA MET A 235 16.26 21.25 -1.25
C MET A 235 16.90 22.52 -1.78
N ASP A 236 16.67 22.81 -3.06
CA ASP A 236 17.23 23.98 -3.73
C ASP A 236 16.13 24.88 -4.30
N ASN A 237 16.31 26.19 -4.13
CA ASN A 237 15.42 27.24 -4.63
C ASN A 237 16.07 28.12 -5.71
N SER A 238 17.30 27.79 -6.14
CA SER A 238 18.09 28.56 -7.12
C SER A 238 17.85 28.11 -8.56
N LEU A 239 17.61 26.82 -8.80
CA LEU A 239 17.41 26.26 -10.14
C LEU A 239 16.05 26.57 -10.77
N SER A 240 15.12 27.16 -10.04
CA SER A 240 13.81 27.57 -10.55
C SER A 240 13.31 28.84 -9.86
N PRO A 241 12.78 29.82 -10.61
CA PRO A 241 12.19 31.01 -10.01
C PRO A 241 10.91 30.70 -9.23
N SER A 242 10.14 29.69 -9.66
CA SER A 242 8.78 29.40 -9.17
C SER A 242 8.65 28.09 -8.38
N HIS A 243 9.67 27.24 -8.36
CA HIS A 243 9.60 25.90 -7.75
C HIS A 243 10.74 25.68 -6.75
N THR A 244 10.52 24.79 -5.79
CA THR A 244 11.59 24.21 -4.96
C THR A 244 11.98 22.87 -5.59
N LEU A 245 13.26 22.69 -5.92
CA LEU A 245 13.79 21.39 -6.29
C LEU A 245 14.03 20.57 -5.02
N VAL A 246 13.53 19.34 -4.98
CA VAL A 246 13.84 18.36 -3.94
C VAL A 246 14.57 17.20 -4.58
N GLN A 247 15.80 16.96 -4.15
CA GLN A 247 16.62 15.86 -4.63
C GLN A 247 16.70 14.80 -3.54
N ILE A 248 16.26 13.58 -3.85
CA ILE A 248 16.22 12.47 -2.89
C ILE A 248 17.10 11.35 -3.42
N VAL A 249 17.99 10.88 -2.56
CA VAL A 249 18.83 9.72 -2.81
C VAL A 249 18.63 8.73 -1.66
N CYS A 250 18.14 7.54 -1.97
CA CYS A 250 17.87 6.51 -0.97
C CYS A 250 18.05 5.10 -1.54
N GLN A 251 17.90 4.12 -0.67
CA GLN A 251 17.78 2.72 -1.07
C GLN A 251 16.37 2.48 -1.62
N ASP A 252 16.29 1.72 -2.71
CA ASP A 252 15.04 1.33 -3.33
C ASP A 252 14.36 0.21 -2.52
N HIS A 253 13.05 0.27 -2.46
CA HIS A 253 12.20 -0.72 -1.80
C HIS A 253 10.84 -0.79 -2.48
N LYS A 254 10.17 -1.94 -2.34
CA LYS A 254 8.82 -2.17 -2.85
C LYS A 254 7.91 -1.03 -2.40
N GLY A 255 7.27 -0.33 -3.33
CA GLY A 255 6.34 0.76 -3.00
C GLY A 255 6.98 2.10 -2.62
N LEU A 256 8.29 2.29 -2.79
CA LEU A 256 8.99 3.55 -2.49
C LEU A 256 8.27 4.81 -3.03
N LEU A 257 7.90 4.80 -4.31
CA LEU A 257 7.20 5.94 -4.91
C LEU A 257 5.81 6.16 -4.31
N TYR A 258 5.08 5.10 -3.97
CA TYR A 258 3.82 5.24 -3.25
C TYR A 258 4.03 5.87 -1.87
N ASP A 259 5.03 5.39 -1.13
CA ASP A 259 5.34 5.91 0.21
C ASP A 259 5.69 7.41 0.14
N LEU A 260 6.46 7.86 -0.86
CA LEU A 260 6.80 9.27 -1.07
C LEU A 260 5.59 10.10 -1.54
N MET A 261 4.83 9.62 -2.52
CA MET A 261 3.67 10.33 -3.06
C MET A 261 2.54 10.43 -2.01
N ARG A 262 2.43 9.42 -1.13
CA ARG A 262 1.92 9.39 0.26
C ARG A 262 1.74 10.71 0.97
N THR A 263 2.46 10.82 2.07
CA THR A 263 3.49 11.83 2.26
C THR A 263 3.18 13.07 1.39
N LEU A 264 3.70 13.28 0.16
CA LEU A 264 3.47 14.53 -0.59
C LEU A 264 1.99 14.95 -0.73
N LYS A 265 1.08 14.01 -1.01
CA LYS A 265 -0.38 14.21 -1.06
C LYS A 265 -0.93 14.64 0.31
N ASP A 266 -0.57 13.97 1.40
CA ASP A 266 -1.02 14.32 2.77
C ASP A 266 -0.70 15.78 3.16
N TYR A 267 0.37 16.35 2.60
CA TYR A 267 0.81 17.73 2.87
C TYR A 267 0.40 18.73 1.78
N ASN A 268 -0.44 18.33 0.83
CA ASN A 268 -0.89 19.15 -0.30
C ASN A 268 0.27 19.78 -1.08
N ILE A 269 1.36 19.03 -1.28
CA ILE A 269 2.49 19.44 -2.11
C ILE A 269 2.19 19.08 -3.56
N GLN A 270 2.27 20.09 -4.43
CA GLN A 270 2.11 19.93 -5.88
C GLN A 270 3.46 19.63 -6.51
N ILE A 271 3.48 18.76 -7.52
CA ILE A 271 4.67 18.39 -8.29
C ILE A 271 4.46 18.90 -9.71
N SER A 272 5.33 19.77 -10.22
CA SER A 272 5.26 20.25 -11.61
C SER A 272 6.08 19.37 -12.56
N TYR A 273 7.25 18.95 -12.11
CA TYR A 273 8.14 18.06 -12.84
C TYR A 273 8.76 17.07 -11.87
N GLY A 274 8.97 15.84 -12.34
CA GLY A 274 9.61 14.82 -11.54
C GLY A 274 10.34 13.80 -12.41
N ARG A 275 11.49 13.36 -11.93
CA ARG A 275 12.23 12.24 -12.48
C ARG A 275 12.59 11.28 -11.35
N PHE A 276 12.32 9.99 -11.56
CA PHE A 276 12.78 8.90 -10.70
C PHE A 276 13.60 7.94 -11.55
N THR A 277 14.75 7.51 -11.04
CA THR A 277 15.53 6.43 -11.64
C THR A 277 16.08 5.51 -10.56
N THR A 278 15.97 4.19 -10.78
CA THR A 278 16.66 3.18 -9.97
C THR A 278 17.93 2.72 -10.69
N LYS A 279 19.05 2.63 -9.96
CA LYS A 279 20.33 2.08 -10.45
C LYS A 279 20.45 0.61 -10.05
N GLN A 280 21.34 -0.13 -10.72
CA GLN A 280 21.56 -1.57 -10.48
C GLN A 280 21.92 -1.91 -9.01
N THR A 281 22.40 -0.93 -8.22
CA THR A 281 22.81 -1.11 -6.82
C THR A 281 21.69 -0.90 -5.79
N ARG A 282 20.41 -1.06 -6.16
CA ARG A 282 19.23 -0.65 -5.35
C ARG A 282 19.32 0.80 -4.83
N LYS A 283 20.07 1.67 -5.50
CA LYS A 283 20.16 3.09 -5.16
C LYS A 283 19.29 3.83 -6.15
N CYS A 284 18.35 4.60 -5.65
CA CYS A 284 17.47 5.40 -6.49
C CYS A 284 17.74 6.89 -6.28
N GLU A 285 17.52 7.65 -7.35
CA GLU A 285 17.66 9.10 -7.40
C GLU A 285 16.34 9.69 -7.90
N LEU A 286 15.85 10.69 -7.17
CA LEU A 286 14.63 11.42 -7.48
C LEU A 286 14.90 12.90 -7.48
N ASP A 287 14.44 13.57 -8.54
CA ASP A 287 14.44 15.02 -8.64
C ASP A 287 12.99 15.48 -8.83
N LEU A 288 12.46 16.26 -7.89
CA LEU A 288 11.08 16.76 -7.92
C LEU A 288 11.07 18.28 -7.85
N PHE A 289 10.42 18.95 -8.80
CA PHE A 289 10.11 20.37 -8.71
C PHE A 289 8.73 20.53 -8.10
N ILE A 290 8.71 21.05 -6.87
CA ILE A 290 7.49 21.11 -6.04
C ILE A 290 7.06 22.54 -5.73
N MET A 291 5.77 22.68 -5.42
CA MET A 291 5.13 23.90 -4.91
C MET A 291 4.20 23.57 -3.74
N GLN A 292 3.95 24.57 -2.91
CA GLN A 292 2.86 24.52 -1.92
C GLN A 292 1.50 24.60 -2.63
N ALA A 293 0.43 24.29 -1.89
CA ALA A 293 -0.94 24.41 -2.39
C ALA A 293 -1.34 25.81 -2.88
N ASP A 294 -0.64 26.87 -2.42
CA ASP A 294 -0.84 28.24 -2.90
C ASP A 294 -0.07 28.56 -4.20
N GLY A 295 0.56 27.56 -4.81
CA GLY A 295 1.34 27.68 -6.03
C GLY A 295 2.72 28.32 -5.86
N LYS A 296 3.18 28.54 -4.62
CA LYS A 296 4.50 29.13 -4.34
C LYS A 296 5.53 28.08 -3.96
N LYS A 297 6.80 28.35 -4.27
CA LYS A 297 7.93 27.58 -3.76
C LYS A 297 8.02 27.63 -2.23
N ILE A 298 8.64 26.63 -1.63
CA ILE A 298 8.86 26.54 -0.18
C ILE A 298 10.14 27.30 0.14
N VAL A 299 10.02 28.57 0.56
CA VAL A 299 11.18 29.42 0.91
C VAL A 299 11.55 29.33 2.38
N ASP A 300 10.55 29.15 3.25
CA ASP A 300 10.73 29.09 4.70
C ASP A 300 11.56 27.84 5.10
N PRO A 301 12.75 28.02 5.71
CA PRO A 301 13.59 26.91 6.15
C PRO A 301 12.88 25.95 7.11
N ASN A 302 12.01 26.45 7.99
CA ASN A 302 11.29 25.60 8.94
C ASN A 302 10.32 24.65 8.21
N LYS A 303 9.66 25.13 7.16
CA LYS A 303 8.78 24.32 6.32
C LYS A 303 9.57 23.30 5.50
N GLN A 304 10.74 23.68 4.99
CA GLN A 304 11.64 22.77 4.30
C GLN A 304 12.11 21.65 5.23
N ASP A 305 12.56 21.99 6.44
CA ASP A 305 13.03 21.04 7.44
C ASP A 305 11.93 20.11 7.93
N ALA A 306 10.71 20.62 8.13
CA ALA A 306 9.55 19.81 8.48
C ALA A 306 9.22 18.80 7.37
N LEU A 307 9.17 19.25 6.11
CA LEU A 307 8.92 18.38 4.96
C LEU A 307 10.04 17.34 4.78
N ARG A 308 11.30 17.77 4.87
CA ARG A 308 12.49 16.91 4.79
C ARG A 308 12.45 15.82 5.86
N SER A 309 12.21 16.18 7.11
CA SER A 309 12.17 15.25 8.24
C SER A 309 11.06 14.21 8.07
N ARG A 310 9.88 14.66 7.63
CA ARG A 310 8.77 13.75 7.34
C ARG A 310 9.07 12.82 6.16
N ILE A 311 9.66 13.31 5.06
CA ILE A 311 10.02 12.45 3.92
C ILE A 311 11.03 11.41 4.40
N ARG A 312 12.08 11.83 5.10
CA ARG A 312 13.09 10.93 5.64
C ARG A 312 12.47 9.84 6.50
N ARG A 313 11.59 10.21 7.44
CA ARG A 313 10.90 9.26 8.31
C ARG A 313 10.09 8.22 7.53
N ASP A 314 9.25 8.68 6.60
CA ASP A 314 8.39 7.79 5.81
C ASP A 314 9.20 6.91 4.82
N LEU A 315 10.41 7.33 4.42
CA LEU A 315 11.31 6.53 3.57
C LEU A 315 12.20 5.55 4.34
N VAL A 316 12.68 5.92 5.52
CA VAL A 316 13.50 5.04 6.37
C VAL A 316 12.67 3.89 6.94
N ARG A 317 11.43 4.18 7.34
CA ARG A 317 10.55 3.21 8.00
C ARG A 317 9.10 3.34 7.52
N PRO A 318 8.81 2.99 6.24
CA PRO A 318 7.47 3.12 5.66
C PRO A 318 6.40 2.29 6.37
N LEU A 319 6.82 1.18 6.98
CA LEU A 319 5.99 0.31 7.80
C LEU A 319 6.66 0.10 9.16
N ARG A 320 5.88 -0.12 10.22
CA ARG A 320 6.42 -0.48 11.54
C ARG A 320 6.18 -1.95 11.79
N VAL A 321 7.23 -2.76 11.87
CA VAL A 321 7.15 -4.18 12.26
C VAL A 321 7.70 -4.32 13.68
N SER A 322 6.99 -5.07 14.52
CA SER A 322 7.41 -5.39 15.88
C SER A 322 6.88 -6.75 16.28
N LEU A 323 7.65 -7.50 17.06
CA LEU A 323 7.17 -8.66 17.79
C LEU A 323 6.98 -8.32 19.26
N ALA A 324 5.91 -8.83 19.84
CA ALA A 324 5.59 -8.72 21.25
C ALA A 324 5.26 -10.09 21.83
N SER A 325 5.36 -10.21 23.15
CA SER A 325 4.87 -11.39 23.87
C SER A 325 3.49 -11.10 24.43
N ARG A 326 2.55 -12.00 24.17
CA ARG A 326 1.20 -11.97 24.74
C ARG A 326 1.03 -13.19 25.62
N GLY A 327 1.60 -13.14 26.82
CA GLY A 327 1.70 -14.31 27.69
C GLY A 327 2.70 -15.33 27.11
N PRO A 328 2.33 -16.61 26.92
CA PRO A 328 3.21 -17.60 26.29
C PRO A 328 3.36 -17.38 24.78
N ASP A 329 2.40 -16.70 24.15
CA ASP A 329 2.31 -16.61 22.71
C ASP A 329 3.13 -15.43 22.14
N THR A 330 3.59 -15.59 20.90
CA THR A 330 4.24 -14.52 20.14
C THR A 330 3.23 -13.79 19.27
N GLU A 331 3.16 -12.47 19.41
CA GLU A 331 2.30 -11.59 18.61
C GLU A 331 3.15 -10.75 17.66
N LEU A 332 2.90 -10.90 16.36
CA LEU A 332 3.45 -10.04 15.31
C LEU A 332 2.52 -8.86 15.09
N LEU A 333 3.10 -7.66 15.11
CA LEU A 333 2.42 -6.41 14.83
C LEU A 333 3.07 -5.73 13.64
N VAL A 334 2.26 -5.40 12.64
CA VAL A 334 2.66 -4.57 11.51
C VAL A 334 1.73 -3.38 11.44
N ALA A 335 2.27 -2.16 11.47
CA ALA A 335 1.50 -0.93 11.30
C ALA A 335 1.81 -0.29 9.94
N ASN A 336 0.75 -0.09 9.16
CA ASN A 336 0.73 0.51 7.84
C ASN A 336 0.08 1.90 7.91
N PRO A 337 0.79 2.97 7.56
CA PRO A 337 0.22 4.30 7.64
C PRO A 337 -0.81 4.50 6.52
N VAL A 338 -1.94 5.10 6.86
CA VAL A 338 -3.07 5.29 5.95
C VAL A 338 -3.05 6.73 5.40
N GLU A 339 -3.34 6.89 4.12
CA GLU A 339 -3.62 8.18 3.47
C GLU A 339 -4.80 8.88 4.14
N LEU A 340 -4.87 10.21 4.04
CA LEU A 340 -6.08 10.95 4.45
C LEU A 340 -7.36 10.50 3.71
N SER A 341 -7.23 9.91 2.52
CA SER A 341 -8.35 9.30 1.78
C SER A 341 -8.75 7.90 2.29
N GLY A 342 -8.16 7.42 3.40
CA GLY A 342 -8.49 6.15 4.03
C GLY A 342 -7.87 4.93 3.33
N MET A 343 -6.88 5.12 2.46
CA MET A 343 -6.20 4.03 1.74
C MET A 343 -4.80 3.81 2.31
N GLY A 344 -4.46 2.58 2.71
CA GLY A 344 -3.11 2.21 3.13
C GLY A 344 -2.28 1.66 1.97
N ARG A 345 -1.04 1.30 2.26
CA ARG A 345 -0.21 0.53 1.32
C ARG A 345 -0.89 -0.80 0.93
N PRO A 346 -1.03 -1.12 -0.36
CA PRO A 346 -1.62 -2.37 -0.81
C PRO A 346 -0.71 -3.57 -0.51
N LEU A 347 -1.31 -4.78 -0.52
CA LEU A 347 -0.62 -6.08 -0.39
C LEU A 347 0.14 -6.33 0.93
N VAL A 348 0.00 -5.48 1.96
CA VAL A 348 0.72 -5.67 3.24
C VAL A 348 0.35 -7.00 3.89
N PHE A 349 -0.94 -7.34 4.01
CA PHE A 349 -1.36 -8.63 4.57
C PHE A 349 -0.93 -9.83 3.71
N HIS A 350 -0.96 -9.68 2.38
CA HIS A 350 -0.45 -10.69 1.45
C HIS A 350 1.04 -10.98 1.73
N ASP A 351 1.85 -9.93 1.87
CA ASP A 351 3.29 -10.06 2.11
C ASP A 351 3.59 -10.64 3.49
N ILE A 352 2.84 -10.26 4.54
CA ILE A 352 2.96 -10.84 5.88
C ILE A 352 2.68 -12.34 5.84
N THR A 353 1.53 -12.74 5.26
CA THR A 353 1.14 -14.15 5.20
C THR A 353 2.09 -14.97 4.32
N LEU A 354 2.65 -14.39 3.25
CA LEU A 354 3.67 -15.03 2.42
C LEU A 354 4.97 -15.26 3.20
N ALA A 355 5.46 -14.26 3.92
CA ALA A 355 6.67 -14.37 4.73
C ALA A 355 6.53 -15.48 5.79
N LEU A 356 5.39 -15.51 6.49
CA LEU A 356 5.11 -16.54 7.50
C LEU A 356 4.96 -17.93 6.88
N LYS A 357 4.32 -18.05 5.71
CA LYS A 357 4.28 -19.30 4.94
C LYS A 357 5.68 -19.79 4.57
N MET A 358 6.57 -18.91 4.10
CA MET A 358 7.96 -19.26 3.75
C MET A 358 8.80 -19.65 4.97
N LEU A 359 8.53 -19.04 6.12
CA LEU A 359 9.13 -19.45 7.41
C LEU A 359 8.47 -20.68 8.03
N ASN A 360 7.46 -21.24 7.36
CA ASN A 360 6.71 -22.38 7.86
C ASN A 360 6.10 -22.13 9.27
N THR A 361 5.72 -20.88 9.54
CA THR A 361 5.16 -20.40 10.82
C THR A 361 3.63 -20.30 10.69
N GLY A 362 2.91 -20.97 11.59
CA GLY A 362 1.45 -20.94 11.63
C GLY A 362 0.90 -19.61 12.16
N ILE A 363 -0.31 -19.27 11.76
CA ILE A 363 -1.05 -18.11 12.25
C ILE A 363 -2.28 -18.65 12.97
N PHE A 364 -2.31 -18.50 14.29
CA PHE A 364 -3.43 -18.96 15.11
C PHE A 364 -4.62 -17.98 15.06
N LEU A 365 -4.31 -16.68 15.11
CA LEU A 365 -5.29 -15.60 15.06
C LEU A 365 -4.69 -14.45 14.27
N ALA A 366 -5.48 -13.85 13.37
CA ALA A 366 -5.13 -12.58 12.75
C ALA A 366 -6.28 -11.61 12.95
N GLU A 367 -5.97 -10.35 13.23
CA GLU A 367 -6.89 -9.23 13.29
C GLU A 367 -6.30 -8.04 12.52
N ILE A 368 -7.15 -7.36 11.75
CA ILE A 368 -6.80 -6.12 11.04
C ILE A 368 -7.74 -5.05 11.56
N GLY A 369 -7.18 -3.93 11.97
CA GLY A 369 -7.96 -2.82 12.54
C GLY A 369 -7.36 -1.48 12.15
N ARG A 370 -8.21 -0.44 12.16
CA ARG A 370 -7.80 0.93 11.94
C ARG A 370 -7.78 1.70 13.25
N TYR A 371 -6.67 2.38 13.49
CA TYR A 371 -6.40 3.06 14.75
C TYR A 371 -5.84 4.45 14.49
N MET A 372 -6.30 5.43 15.26
CA MET A 372 -5.68 6.75 15.30
C MET A 372 -4.51 6.71 16.29
N ILE A 373 -3.31 7.01 15.80
CA ILE A 373 -2.09 7.16 16.62
C ILE A 373 -1.58 8.57 16.35
N GLY A 374 -1.62 9.42 17.37
CA GLY A 374 -1.38 10.86 17.19
C GLY A 374 -2.44 11.49 16.29
N ASP A 375 -1.98 12.16 15.24
CA ASP A 375 -2.81 12.81 14.21
C ASP A 375 -2.98 11.95 12.94
N ARG A 376 -2.49 10.70 12.93
CA ARG A 376 -2.48 9.83 11.75
C ARG A 376 -3.28 8.55 11.97
N GLU A 377 -3.99 8.13 10.92
CA GLU A 377 -4.65 6.83 10.85
C GLU A 377 -3.65 5.74 10.44
N TRP A 378 -3.72 4.60 11.12
CA TRP A 378 -2.89 3.43 10.87
C TRP A 378 -3.76 2.19 10.70
N GLU A 379 -3.46 1.38 9.70
CA GLU A 379 -3.97 0.03 9.56
C GLU A 379 -2.98 -0.91 10.24
N VAL A 380 -3.40 -1.54 11.33
CA VAL A 380 -2.56 -2.40 12.15
C VAL A 380 -2.99 -3.85 11.96
N TYR A 381 -2.04 -4.69 11.57
CA TYR A 381 -2.15 -6.13 11.44
C TYR A 381 -1.59 -6.75 12.71
N ARG A 382 -2.44 -7.45 13.47
CA ARG A 382 -2.08 -8.20 14.67
C ARG A 382 -2.20 -9.68 14.38
N LEU A 383 -1.13 -10.43 14.50
CA LEU A 383 -1.11 -11.86 14.25
C LEU A 383 -0.55 -12.60 15.45
N LEU A 384 -1.33 -13.51 16.03
CA LEU A 384 -0.87 -14.48 17.01
C LEU A 384 -0.27 -15.66 16.25
N LEU A 385 1.01 -15.94 16.48
CA LEU A 385 1.74 -16.99 15.80
C LEU A 385 1.63 -18.29 16.58
N ASP A 386 1.49 -19.39 15.85
CA ASP A 386 1.44 -20.74 16.43
C ASP A 386 2.87 -21.28 16.65
N GLU A 387 3.21 -21.57 17.90
CA GLU A 387 4.51 -22.15 18.32
C GLU A 387 4.40 -23.65 18.68
N SER A 388 3.25 -24.29 18.44
CA SER A 388 2.94 -25.65 18.92
C SER A 388 3.86 -26.77 18.38
N ASP A 389 4.51 -26.57 17.23
CA ASP A 389 5.28 -27.62 16.54
C ASP A 389 6.77 -27.74 16.95
N GLY A 390 7.19 -27.15 18.08
CA GLY A 390 8.51 -27.40 18.70
C GLY A 390 9.74 -26.88 17.94
N SER A 391 9.58 -26.41 16.69
CA SER A 391 10.59 -25.67 15.94
C SER A 391 10.35 -24.16 16.07
N SER A 392 10.75 -23.55 17.18
CA SER A 392 10.58 -22.10 17.35
C SER A 392 11.58 -21.36 16.44
N VAL A 393 11.06 -20.72 15.39
CA VAL A 393 11.86 -19.79 14.59
C VAL A 393 12.23 -18.62 15.50
N PRO A 394 13.52 -18.22 15.60
CA PRO A 394 13.91 -17.10 16.44
C PRO A 394 13.12 -15.83 16.08
N ARG A 395 12.61 -15.12 17.09
CA ARG A 395 11.79 -13.90 16.90
C ARG A 395 12.42 -12.89 15.93
N HIS A 396 13.72 -12.62 16.07
CA HIS A 396 14.43 -11.69 15.17
C HIS A 396 14.34 -12.11 13.69
N ARG A 397 14.35 -13.42 13.41
CA ARG A 397 14.26 -13.96 12.05
C ARG A 397 12.86 -13.80 11.46
N ILE A 398 11.82 -13.86 12.30
CA ILE A 398 10.44 -13.57 11.88
C ILE A 398 10.29 -12.09 11.55
N GLU A 399 10.72 -11.19 12.44
CA GLU A 399 10.68 -9.73 12.21
C GLU A 399 11.46 -9.35 10.94
N GLU A 400 12.67 -9.89 10.76
CA GLU A 400 13.51 -9.63 9.60
C GLU A 400 12.90 -10.18 8.30
N ALA A 401 12.37 -11.40 8.29
CA ALA A 401 11.78 -11.99 7.08
C ALA A 401 10.51 -11.25 6.65
N VAL A 402 9.65 -10.90 7.60
CA VAL A 402 8.44 -10.09 7.34
C VAL A 402 8.86 -8.71 6.83
N TRP A 403 9.84 -8.08 7.45
CA TRP A 403 10.38 -6.78 7.01
C TRP A 403 10.93 -6.85 5.58
N LYS A 404 11.79 -7.82 5.28
CA LYS A 404 12.35 -8.05 3.95
C LYS A 404 11.27 -8.27 2.89
N MET A 405 10.29 -9.12 3.18
CA MET A 405 9.17 -9.38 2.28
C MET A 405 8.37 -8.11 1.98
N LEU A 406 8.04 -7.33 3.01
CA LEU A 406 7.33 -6.05 2.87
C LEU A 406 8.12 -5.05 2.03
N MET A 407 9.44 -4.97 2.23
CA MET A 407 10.33 -4.08 1.50
C MET A 407 10.72 -4.60 0.11
N GLY A 408 10.34 -5.83 -0.25
CA GLY A 408 10.76 -6.47 -1.50
C GLY A 408 12.27 -6.71 -1.58
N TRP A 409 12.90 -6.97 -0.42
CA TRP A 409 14.31 -7.33 -0.32
C TRP A 409 14.43 -8.85 -0.19
N GLU A 410 15.45 -9.40 -0.87
CA GLU A 410 15.86 -10.81 -0.75
C GLU A 410 16.50 -11.14 0.60
#